data_AF-A0A7S0VF07-F1
#
_entry.id   AF-A0A7S0VF07-F1
#
_cell.length_a   1.000
_cell.length_b   1.000
_cell.length_c   1.000
_cell.angle_alpha   90.00
_cell.angle_beta   90.00
_cell.angle_gamma   90.00
#
_symmetry.space_group_name_H-M   'P 1'
#
loop_
_entity.id
_entity.type
_entity.pdbx_description
1 polymer ?
#
loop_
_entity_poly.entity_id
_entity_poly.type
_entity_poly.pdbx_seq_one_letter_code
_entity_poly.pdbx_strand_id
1 'polypeptide(L)'
;LATEDPTPELLLMKPYGRNESLINVTMWKHILVQGCYQLFVLFFILYAVPNMISRYNLTSKSDYFLNNCDDRLVNHHGYPASNATFICGVLNYCGFPYGDRYSQNSYACPIYNGTLFSPNEIIAVCGYNATVTVVSSCDKYDMVKAAQKNLNSDFTDFHSDEYITPLSLLFNAFILCQVFNEINARRINDEYTIFSGFFSNHIFLTVIFVTIVLQAMIVNVPGLNDKIFKVNRLNWQEWLFSIALGKKSL
;
A
#
# COMPACT_ATOMS: atom_id res chain seq x y z
N LEU A 1 -18.75 -23.90 -12.50
CA LEU A 1 -17.91 -24.19 -13.69
C LEU A 1 -17.95 -25.67 -14.10
N ALA A 2 -17.52 -26.61 -13.25
CA ALA A 2 -17.39 -28.03 -13.64
C ALA A 2 -18.70 -28.84 -13.65
N THR A 3 -19.83 -28.23 -13.30
CA THR A 3 -21.12 -28.90 -13.09
C THR A 3 -22.18 -28.47 -14.11
N GLU A 4 -21.77 -27.89 -15.23
CA GLU A 4 -22.71 -27.47 -16.27
C GLU A 4 -23.12 -28.65 -17.14
N ASP A 5 -24.42 -28.72 -17.44
CA ASP A 5 -24.96 -29.71 -18.37
C ASP A 5 -24.34 -29.50 -19.77
N PRO A 6 -24.10 -30.59 -20.53
CA PRO A 6 -23.47 -30.50 -21.83
C PRO A 6 -24.35 -29.70 -22.81
N THR A 7 -23.77 -28.72 -23.51
CA THR A 7 -24.51 -27.98 -24.54
C THR A 7 -24.59 -28.79 -25.84
N PRO A 8 -25.69 -28.66 -26.61
CA PRO A 8 -25.84 -29.37 -27.89
C PRO A 8 -24.79 -28.95 -28.93
N GLU A 9 -24.13 -27.80 -28.76
CA GLU A 9 -23.01 -27.35 -29.63
C GLU A 9 -21.79 -28.28 -29.53
N LEU A 10 -21.57 -28.95 -28.39
CA LEU A 10 -20.46 -29.89 -28.21
C LEU A 10 -20.51 -31.05 -29.21
N LEU A 11 -21.71 -31.41 -29.67
CA LEU A 11 -21.92 -32.46 -30.66
C LEU A 11 -21.54 -32.04 -32.09
N LEU A 12 -21.46 -30.73 -32.34
CA LEU A 12 -21.09 -30.15 -33.64
C LEU A 12 -19.58 -29.87 -33.75
N MET A 13 -18.86 -29.94 -32.63
CA MET A 13 -17.42 -29.73 -32.59
C MET A 13 -16.66 -30.99 -33.03
N LYS A 14 -15.54 -30.79 -33.73
CA LYS A 14 -14.63 -31.89 -34.09
C LYS A 14 -14.08 -32.58 -32.83
N PRO A 15 -13.88 -33.91 -32.84
CA PRO A 15 -13.32 -34.62 -31.69
C PRO A 15 -11.87 -34.21 -31.43
N TYR A 16 -11.48 -34.15 -30.16
CA TYR A 16 -10.11 -33.84 -29.75
C TYR A 16 -9.16 -35.01 -30.05
N GLY A 17 -7.97 -34.68 -30.55
CA GLY A 17 -6.92 -35.65 -30.84
C GLY A 17 -6.16 -36.08 -29.58
N ARG A 18 -5.73 -37.35 -29.51
CA ARG A 18 -5.00 -37.91 -28.34
C ARG A 18 -3.68 -37.18 -28.00
N ASN A 19 -3.10 -36.49 -28.98
CA ASN A 19 -1.85 -35.73 -28.84
C ASN A 19 -2.07 -34.21 -28.93
N GLU A 20 -3.32 -33.73 -28.90
CA GLU A 20 -3.59 -32.29 -28.89
C GLU A 20 -3.28 -31.69 -27.51
N SER A 21 -2.85 -30.43 -27.48
CA SER A 21 -2.50 -29.75 -26.24
C SER A 21 -3.75 -29.48 -25.41
N LEU A 22 -3.69 -29.82 -24.11
CA LEU A 22 -4.78 -29.58 -23.15
C LEU A 22 -5.13 -28.08 -23.02
N ILE A 23 -4.14 -27.20 -23.23
CA ILE A 23 -4.33 -25.75 -23.22
C ILE A 23 -4.29 -25.26 -24.66
N ASN A 24 -5.41 -24.71 -25.13
CA ASN A 24 -5.53 -24.10 -26.43
C ASN A 24 -4.92 -22.68 -26.44
N VAL A 25 -4.55 -22.16 -27.61
CA VAL A 25 -4.04 -20.79 -27.79
C VAL A 25 -5.09 -19.75 -27.36
N THR A 26 -6.38 -20.03 -27.57
CA THR A 26 -7.48 -19.19 -27.07
C THR A 26 -7.50 -19.14 -25.54
N MET A 27 -7.36 -20.29 -24.87
CA MET A 27 -7.27 -20.34 -23.40
C MET A 27 -6.06 -19.57 -22.87
N TRP A 28 -4.89 -19.72 -23.50
CA TRP A 28 -3.69 -18.97 -23.14
C TRP A 28 -3.89 -17.46 -23.26
N LYS A 29 -4.56 -17.00 -24.32
CA LYS A 29 -4.92 -15.59 -24.50
C LYS A 29 -5.79 -15.08 -23.35
N HIS A 30 -6.83 -15.81 -22.95
CA HIS A 30 -7.68 -15.39 -21.83
C HIS A 30 -6.92 -15.35 -20.50
N ILE A 31 -6.08 -16.36 -20.22
CA ILE A 31 -5.27 -16.42 -18.98
C ILE A 31 -4.31 -15.23 -18.93
N LEU A 32 -3.59 -14.94 -20.02
CA LEU A 32 -2.64 -13.83 -20.07
C LEU A 32 -3.33 -12.47 -19.97
N VAL A 33 -4.43 -12.27 -20.71
CA VAL A 33 -5.17 -11.00 -20.68
C VAL A 33 -5.72 -10.73 -19.28
N GLN A 34 -6.36 -11.72 -18.66
CA GLN A 34 -6.90 -11.58 -17.31
C GLN A 34 -5.81 -11.35 -16.26
N GLY A 35 -4.70 -12.09 -16.35
CA GLY A 35 -3.56 -11.91 -15.45
C GLY A 35 -2.93 -10.52 -15.57
N CYS A 36 -2.73 -10.04 -16.80
CA CYS A 36 -2.24 -8.68 -17.06
C CYS A 36 -3.21 -7.63 -16.55
N TYR A 37 -4.51 -7.80 -16.76
CA TYR A 37 -5.54 -6.90 -16.26
C TYR A 37 -5.53 -6.82 -14.73
N GLN A 38 -5.48 -7.97 -14.06
CA GLN A 38 -5.43 -8.04 -12.61
C GLN A 38 -4.19 -7.34 -12.07
N LEU A 39 -3.00 -7.61 -12.64
CA LEU A 39 -1.77 -6.92 -12.24
C LEU A 39 -1.86 -5.40 -12.44
N PHE A 40 -2.41 -4.97 -13.58
CA PHE A 40 -2.62 -3.55 -13.86
C PHE A 40 -3.51 -2.89 -12.81
N VAL A 41 -4.66 -3.50 -12.46
CA VAL A 41 -5.56 -2.96 -11.44
C VAL A 41 -4.89 -2.91 -10.06
N LEU A 42 -4.14 -3.95 -9.68
CA LEU A 42 -3.45 -3.97 -8.39
C LEU A 42 -2.36 -2.89 -8.30
N PHE A 43 -1.56 -2.70 -9.35
CA PHE A 43 -0.58 -1.62 -9.39
C PHE A 43 -1.22 -0.24 -9.43
N PHE A 44 -2.35 -0.10 -10.14
CA PHE A 44 -3.12 1.14 -10.13
C PHE A 44 -3.61 1.49 -8.72
N ILE A 45 -4.15 0.51 -7.98
CA ILE A 45 -4.58 0.73 -6.59
C ILE A 45 -3.38 1.04 -5.68
N LEU A 46 -2.23 0.36 -5.86
CA LEU A 46 -1.09 0.54 -4.99
C LEU A 46 -0.38 1.89 -5.18
N TYR A 47 -0.27 2.37 -6.43
CA TYR A 47 0.55 3.55 -6.76
C TYR A 47 -0.26 4.80 -7.15
N ALA A 48 -1.42 4.64 -7.80
CA ALA A 48 -2.19 5.79 -8.27
C ALA A 48 -3.19 6.27 -7.21
N VAL A 49 -3.90 5.35 -6.53
CA VAL A 49 -4.94 5.72 -5.56
C VAL A 49 -4.44 6.60 -4.40
N PRO A 50 -3.26 6.35 -3.79
CA PRO A 50 -2.73 7.24 -2.75
C PRO A 50 -2.56 8.69 -3.20
N ASN A 51 -2.22 8.90 -4.47
CA ASN A 51 -2.03 10.24 -5.03
C ASN A 51 -3.33 10.90 -5.50
N MET A 52 -4.38 10.11 -5.77
CA MET A 52 -5.65 10.61 -6.30
C MET A 52 -6.68 10.92 -5.22
N ILE A 53 -6.69 10.18 -4.12
CA ILE A 53 -7.73 10.26 -3.09
C ILE A 53 -7.06 10.58 -1.76
N SER A 54 -7.43 11.71 -1.14
CA SER A 54 -6.84 12.19 0.11
C SER A 54 -6.94 11.19 1.28
N ARG A 55 -7.92 10.27 1.26
CA ARG A 55 -8.08 9.23 2.27
C ARG A 55 -7.01 8.13 2.23
N TYR A 56 -6.39 7.93 1.07
CA TYR A 56 -5.36 6.91 0.86
C TYR A 56 -3.96 7.51 0.76
N ASN A 57 -3.83 8.82 0.96
CA ASN A 57 -2.54 9.49 0.91
C ASN A 57 -1.62 8.90 1.98
N LEU A 58 -0.37 8.63 1.60
CA LEU A 58 0.64 8.10 2.49
C LEU A 58 1.53 9.25 2.93
N THR A 59 1.62 9.47 4.24
CA THR A 59 2.41 10.54 4.80
C THR A 59 3.90 10.23 4.63
N SER A 60 4.64 11.17 4.04
CA SER A 60 6.09 11.01 3.91
C SER A 60 6.77 11.13 5.28
N LYS A 61 7.91 10.46 5.45
CA LYS A 61 8.68 10.55 6.70
C LYS A 61 9.03 12.00 7.07
N SER A 62 9.37 12.83 6.09
CA SER A 62 9.64 14.25 6.30
C SER A 62 8.43 15.00 6.82
N ASP A 63 7.23 14.77 6.26
CA ASP A 63 6.01 15.45 6.71
C ASP A 63 5.59 15.01 8.11
N TYR A 64 5.78 13.73 8.43
CA TYR A 64 5.54 13.21 9.78
C TYR A 64 6.47 13.88 10.80
N PHE A 65 7.76 13.99 10.49
CA PHE A 65 8.72 14.62 11.39
C PHE A 65 8.47 16.13 11.51
N LEU A 66 8.05 16.80 10.44
CA LEU A 66 7.74 18.24 10.45
C LEU A 66 6.55 18.56 11.37
N ASN A 67 5.51 17.74 11.35
CA ASN A 67 4.25 18.03 12.05
C ASN A 67 4.15 17.39 13.45
N ASN A 68 4.82 16.27 13.69
CA ASN A 68 4.62 15.47 14.91
C ASN A 68 5.85 15.36 15.82
N CYS A 69 7.03 15.84 15.40
CA CYS A 69 8.26 15.65 16.17
C CYS A 69 8.21 16.25 17.58
N ASP A 70 7.76 17.51 17.73
CA ASP A 70 7.76 18.20 19.03
C ASP A 70 6.80 17.52 20.01
N ASP A 71 5.56 17.26 19.58
CA ASP A 71 4.53 16.56 20.35
C ASP A 71 5.00 15.16 20.78
N ARG A 72 5.54 14.35 19.85
CA ARG A 72 6.02 13.00 20.15
C ARG A 72 7.17 13.01 21.14
N LEU A 73 8.15 13.90 20.98
CA LEU A 73 9.28 13.95 21.90
C LEU A 73 8.86 14.42 23.30
N VAL A 74 8.02 15.44 23.41
CA VAL A 74 7.62 16.00 24.71
C VAL A 74 6.63 15.08 25.41
N ASN A 75 5.56 14.68 24.73
CA ASN A 75 4.43 13.98 25.36
C ASN A 75 4.60 12.46 25.41
N HIS A 76 5.27 11.85 24.43
CA HIS A 76 5.42 10.39 24.37
C HIS A 76 6.75 9.91 24.96
N HIS A 77 7.83 10.66 24.73
CA HIS A 77 9.18 10.29 25.19
C HIS A 77 9.71 11.14 26.36
N GLY A 78 8.97 12.14 26.82
CA GLY A 78 9.28 12.92 28.03
C GLY A 78 10.47 13.86 27.90
N TYR A 79 10.82 14.31 26.70
CA TYR A 79 11.90 15.28 26.50
C TYR A 79 11.47 16.68 26.96
N PRO A 80 12.40 17.49 27.52
CA PRO A 80 12.14 18.91 27.78
C PRO A 80 11.81 19.65 26.49
N ALA A 81 10.82 20.55 26.50
CA ALA A 81 10.39 21.30 25.32
C ALA A 81 11.55 22.04 24.62
N SER A 82 12.46 22.65 25.37
CA SER A 82 13.64 23.32 24.81
C SER A 82 14.55 22.39 24.01
N ASN A 83 14.68 21.13 24.46
CA ASN A 83 15.52 20.14 23.80
C ASN A 83 14.79 19.55 22.59
N ALA A 84 13.48 19.32 22.69
CA ALA A 84 12.65 18.85 21.58
C ALA A 84 12.68 19.84 20.40
N THR A 85 12.49 21.14 20.65
CA THR A 85 12.54 22.16 19.58
C THR A 85 13.89 22.18 18.88
N PHE A 86 15.01 22.06 19.62
CA PHE A 86 16.34 21.96 19.02
C PHE A 86 16.48 20.67 18.18
N ILE A 87 16.11 19.52 18.73
CA ILE A 87 16.22 18.22 18.05
C ILE A 87 15.37 18.21 16.78
N CYS A 88 14.11 18.64 16.84
CA CYS A 88 13.22 18.70 15.69
C CYS A 88 13.71 19.69 14.64
N GLY A 89 14.29 20.83 15.05
CA GLY A 89 14.95 21.75 14.13
C GLY A 89 16.11 21.07 13.38
N VAL A 90 16.94 20.31 14.09
CA VAL A 90 18.03 19.54 13.48
C VAL A 90 17.49 18.44 12.56
N LEU A 91 16.52 17.65 12.98
CA LEU A 91 16.04 16.52 12.17
C LEU A 91 15.28 16.97 10.91
N ASN A 92 14.47 18.03 11.00
CA ASN A 92 13.63 18.49 9.88
C ASN A 92 14.38 19.36 8.87
N TYR A 93 15.24 20.27 9.33
CA TYR A 93 15.88 21.25 8.45
C TYR A 93 17.31 20.91 8.08
N CYS A 94 18.00 20.11 8.90
CA CYS A 94 19.42 19.81 8.70
C CYS A 94 19.70 18.50 7.99
N GLY A 95 18.67 17.71 7.67
CA GLY A 95 18.86 16.53 6.84
C GLY A 95 19.68 15.43 7.52
N PHE A 96 19.39 15.14 8.79
CA PHE A 96 20.20 14.21 9.57
C PHE A 96 19.61 12.79 9.56
N PRO A 97 20.34 11.70 9.20
CA PRO A 97 21.68 11.62 8.59
C PRO A 97 21.69 11.57 7.04
N TYR A 98 20.55 11.74 6.35
CA TYR A 98 20.42 11.49 4.89
C TYR A 98 19.80 12.65 4.08
N GLY A 99 19.93 13.89 4.50
CA GLY A 99 19.48 15.03 3.71
C GLY A 99 20.53 15.51 2.71
N ASP A 100 20.04 16.11 1.63
CA ASP A 100 20.87 16.62 0.55
C ASP A 100 21.86 17.67 1.08
N ARG A 101 23.06 17.73 0.47
CA ARG A 101 24.15 18.66 0.85
C ARG A 101 23.73 20.15 0.93
N TYR A 102 22.59 20.51 0.31
CA TYR A 102 22.00 21.84 0.34
C TYR A 102 21.12 22.09 1.59
N SER A 103 20.50 21.06 2.17
CA SER A 103 19.68 21.18 3.39
C SER A 103 20.53 21.47 4.63
N GLN A 104 21.75 20.93 4.66
CA GLN A 104 22.69 21.03 5.80
C GLN A 104 23.21 22.46 6.07
N ASN A 105 23.07 23.41 5.13
CA ASN A 105 23.58 24.78 5.22
C ASN A 105 22.51 25.86 4.93
N SER A 106 21.23 25.55 5.15
CA SER A 106 20.14 26.53 5.01
C SER A 106 20.06 27.49 6.21
N TYR A 107 19.55 28.71 6.04
CA TYR A 107 19.34 29.67 7.16
C TYR A 107 18.48 29.10 8.30
N ALA A 108 17.59 28.15 8.01
CA ALA A 108 16.77 27.43 8.98
C ALA A 108 17.55 26.41 9.84
N CYS A 109 18.82 26.17 9.50
CA CYS A 109 19.68 25.16 10.09
C CYS A 109 21.15 25.68 10.15
N PRO A 110 21.47 26.65 11.04
CA PRO A 110 22.84 27.13 11.23
C PRO A 110 23.59 26.15 12.13
N ILE A 111 23.97 25.01 11.56
CA ILE A 111 24.67 23.97 12.34
C ILE A 111 26.11 24.41 12.67
N TYR A 112 26.71 25.24 11.81
CA TYR A 112 28.09 25.69 11.96
C TYR A 112 28.30 27.08 11.32
N ASN A 113 28.58 28.08 12.18
CA ASN A 113 29.13 29.42 11.90
C ASN A 113 29.09 29.95 10.44
N GLY A 114 27.92 29.89 9.79
CA GLY A 114 27.62 30.48 8.49
C GLY A 114 28.54 30.12 7.30
N THR A 115 29.46 29.14 7.43
CA THR A 115 30.48 28.84 6.42
C THR A 115 30.44 27.37 6.01
N LEU A 116 30.56 27.16 4.69
CA LEU A 116 30.19 25.96 3.94
C LEU A 116 30.76 24.65 4.50
N PHE A 117 29.85 23.68 4.67
CA PHE A 117 30.07 22.22 4.84
C PHE A 117 30.83 21.81 6.12
N SER A 118 30.09 21.30 7.11
CA SER A 118 30.70 20.50 8.19
C SER A 118 31.18 19.15 7.61
N PRO A 119 32.44 18.74 7.86
CA PRO A 119 32.96 17.46 7.39
C PRO A 119 32.37 16.26 8.15
N ASN A 120 31.80 16.45 9.35
CA ASN A 120 31.25 15.38 10.18
C ASN A 120 29.96 15.80 10.90
N GLU A 121 29.06 14.84 11.04
CA GLU A 121 27.78 14.96 11.76
C GLU A 121 27.90 15.44 13.22
N ILE A 122 28.89 14.93 13.95
CA ILE A 122 29.16 15.30 15.36
C ILE A 122 29.61 16.75 15.47
N ILE A 123 30.51 17.17 14.56
CA ILE A 123 31.03 18.54 14.49
C ILE A 123 29.92 19.50 14.11
N ALA A 124 28.97 19.04 13.29
CA ALA A 124 27.78 19.81 12.99
C ALA A 124 27.00 20.08 14.30
N VAL A 125 26.48 19.05 14.97
CA VAL A 125 25.59 19.25 16.13
C VAL A 125 26.28 19.97 17.30
N CYS A 126 27.61 19.85 17.43
CA CYS A 126 28.34 20.29 18.62
C CYS A 126 29.35 21.43 18.39
N GLY A 127 29.59 21.85 17.15
CA GLY A 127 30.63 22.82 16.76
C GLY A 127 30.22 24.29 16.84
N TYR A 128 29.28 24.65 17.73
CA TYR A 128 28.64 25.99 17.78
C TYR A 128 29.61 27.18 18.01
N ASN A 129 30.87 26.96 18.43
CA ASN A 129 31.80 28.05 18.77
C ASN A 129 33.30 27.71 18.62
N ALA A 130 33.71 26.89 17.66
CA ALA A 130 35.05 26.32 17.71
C ALA A 130 35.80 26.29 16.37
N THR A 131 36.99 26.89 16.38
CA THR A 131 38.17 26.57 15.55
C THR A 131 38.69 25.14 15.80
N VAL A 132 37.80 24.20 16.13
CA VAL A 132 38.12 22.83 16.54
C VAL A 132 37.72 21.87 15.44
N THR A 133 38.72 21.23 14.86
CA THR A 133 38.60 20.30 13.72
C THR A 133 38.35 18.86 14.15
N VAL A 134 38.32 18.56 15.47
CA VAL A 134 38.17 17.18 15.98
C VAL A 134 37.30 17.17 17.25
N VAL A 135 36.07 16.68 17.12
CA VAL A 135 35.16 16.37 18.24
C VAL A 135 34.72 14.91 18.07
N SER A 136 35.04 14.06 19.05
CA SER A 136 34.81 12.60 18.97
C SER A 136 33.54 12.13 19.69
N SER A 137 33.00 12.91 20.63
CA SER A 137 31.75 12.61 21.34
C SER A 137 31.14 13.89 21.90
N CYS A 138 29.82 13.91 22.09
CA CYS A 138 29.11 15.08 22.57
C CYS A 138 27.69 14.69 23.03
N ASP A 139 27.32 15.13 24.23
CA ASP A 139 26.02 14.84 24.84
C ASP A 139 24.84 15.28 23.94
N LYS A 140 25.00 16.40 23.21
CA LYS A 140 23.96 16.88 22.28
C LYS A 140 23.81 15.96 21.06
N TYR A 141 24.90 15.41 20.54
CA TYR A 141 24.86 14.46 19.42
C TYR A 141 24.18 13.15 19.85
N ASP A 142 24.56 12.61 21.00
CA ASP A 142 23.97 11.38 21.53
C ASP A 142 22.48 11.55 21.83
N MET A 143 22.08 12.72 22.35
CA MET A 143 20.68 13.08 22.55
C MET A 143 19.89 13.14 21.24
N VAL A 144 20.41 13.81 20.20
CA VAL A 144 19.75 13.88 18.88
C VAL A 144 19.61 12.49 18.28
N LYS A 145 20.65 11.65 18.37
CA LYS A 145 20.64 10.28 17.83
C LYS A 145 19.66 9.37 18.57
N ALA A 146 19.57 9.50 19.90
CA ALA A 146 18.60 8.76 20.71
C ALA A 146 17.16 9.18 20.37
N ALA A 147 16.89 10.48 20.31
CA ALA A 147 15.58 11.00 19.94
C ALA A 147 15.17 10.60 18.50
N GLN A 148 16.13 10.61 17.58
CA GLN A 148 15.89 10.16 16.22
C GLN A 148 15.51 8.68 16.15
N LYS A 149 16.18 7.82 16.93
CA LYS A 149 15.84 6.39 16.99
C LYS A 149 14.40 6.18 17.45
N ASN A 150 13.98 6.93 18.48
CA ASN A 150 12.61 6.87 18.99
C ASN A 150 11.60 7.32 17.93
N LEU A 151 11.83 8.48 17.29
CA LEU A 151 10.97 8.98 16.22
C LEU A 151 10.91 8.07 14.99
N ASN A 152 12.02 7.42 14.63
CA ASN A 152 12.05 6.43 13.56
C ASN A 152 11.20 5.20 13.90
N SER A 153 11.21 4.78 15.16
CA SER A 153 10.34 3.69 15.64
C SER A 153 8.87 4.10 15.55
N ASP A 154 8.53 5.27 16.11
CA ASP A 154 7.16 5.81 16.08
C ASP A 154 6.64 5.98 14.65
N PHE A 155 7.50 6.44 13.73
CA PHE A 155 7.16 6.55 12.32
C PHE A 155 6.93 5.18 11.67
N THR A 156 7.75 4.18 12.01
CA THR A 156 7.57 2.83 11.43
C THR A 156 6.23 2.23 11.83
N ASP A 157 5.83 2.43 13.09
CA ASP A 157 4.53 1.98 13.60
C ASP A 157 3.38 2.74 12.92
N PHE A 158 3.47 4.08 12.87
CA PHE A 158 2.48 4.92 12.20
C PHE A 158 2.33 4.57 10.70
N HIS A 159 3.45 4.42 10.00
CA HIS A 159 3.48 4.12 8.56
C HIS A 159 2.90 2.74 8.26
N SER A 160 3.13 1.77 9.16
CA SER A 160 2.53 0.43 9.05
C SER A 160 1.01 0.46 9.19
N ASP A 161 0.48 1.29 10.10
CA ASP A 161 -0.95 1.48 10.29
C ASP A 161 -1.61 2.20 9.09
N GLU A 162 -0.91 3.16 8.48
CA GLU A 162 -1.41 3.92 7.34
C GLU A 162 -1.62 3.02 6.09
N TYR A 163 -0.75 2.03 5.87
CA TYR A 163 -0.89 1.05 4.79
C TYR A 163 -2.11 0.12 4.91
N ILE A 164 -2.69 -0.03 6.10
CA ILE A 164 -3.85 -0.92 6.31
C ILE A 164 -5.01 -0.50 5.40
N THR A 165 -5.26 0.81 5.26
CA THR A 165 -6.37 1.35 4.47
C THR A 165 -6.26 1.04 2.97
N PRO A 166 -5.18 1.40 2.25
CA PRO A 166 -5.02 1.04 0.83
C PRO A 166 -4.92 -0.47 0.61
N LEU A 167 -4.31 -1.22 1.54
CA LEU A 167 -4.22 -2.68 1.43
C LEU A 167 -5.60 -3.34 1.57
N SER A 168 -6.49 -2.78 2.39
CA SER A 168 -7.89 -3.22 2.50
C SER A 168 -8.64 -3.08 1.18
N LEU A 169 -8.44 -1.96 0.48
CA LEU A 169 -9.00 -1.73 -0.85
C LEU A 169 -8.41 -2.70 -1.88
N LEU A 170 -7.10 -2.93 -1.84
CA LEU A 170 -6.41 -3.88 -2.70
C LEU A 170 -6.95 -5.30 -2.51
N PHE A 171 -7.10 -5.75 -1.26
CA PHE A 171 -7.69 -7.04 -0.93
C PHE A 171 -9.12 -7.15 -1.46
N ASN A 172 -9.94 -6.12 -1.26
CA ASN A 172 -11.32 -6.11 -1.76
C ASN A 172 -11.40 -6.19 -3.28
N ALA A 173 -10.61 -5.38 -3.99
CA ALA A 173 -10.55 -5.40 -5.44
C ALA A 173 -9.99 -6.72 -5.99
N PHE A 174 -8.99 -7.32 -5.32
CA PHE A 174 -8.45 -8.62 -5.70
C PHE A 174 -9.53 -9.71 -5.67
N ILE A 175 -10.29 -9.82 -4.57
CA ILE A 175 -11.34 -10.82 -4.44
C ILE A 175 -12.47 -10.59 -5.46
N LEU A 176 -12.87 -9.33 -5.69
CA LEU A 176 -13.87 -9.02 -6.72
C LEU A 176 -13.39 -9.37 -8.12
N CYS A 177 -12.13 -9.07 -8.47
CA CYS A 177 -11.54 -9.51 -9.74
C CYS A 177 -11.53 -11.04 -9.87
N GLN A 178 -11.35 -11.80 -8.79
CA GLN A 178 -11.47 -13.26 -8.85
C GLN A 178 -12.90 -13.71 -9.13
N VAL A 179 -13.91 -13.05 -8.54
CA VAL A 179 -15.32 -13.34 -8.83
C VAL A 179 -15.63 -13.08 -10.31
N PHE A 180 -15.16 -11.96 -10.87
CA PHE A 180 -15.33 -11.67 -12.30
C PHE A 180 -14.56 -12.64 -13.20
N ASN A 181 -13.35 -13.05 -12.78
CA ASN A 181 -12.59 -14.10 -13.47
C ASN A 181 -13.36 -15.43 -13.51
N GLU A 182 -14.03 -15.81 -12.41
CA GLU A 182 -14.84 -17.03 -12.37
C GLU A 182 -16.01 -16.97 -13.37
N ILE A 183 -16.58 -15.78 -13.58
CA ILE A 183 -17.64 -15.56 -14.57
C ILE A 183 -17.07 -15.66 -16.00
N ASN A 184 -15.93 -15.02 -16.28
CA ASN A 184 -15.27 -15.07 -17.59
C ASN A 184 -14.76 -16.47 -17.94
N ALA A 185 -14.23 -17.22 -16.97
CA ALA A 185 -13.71 -18.56 -17.17
C ALA A 185 -14.82 -19.59 -17.49
N ARG A 186 -16.10 -19.22 -17.32
CA ARG A 186 -17.24 -20.10 -17.58
C ARG A 186 -17.38 -20.49 -19.04
N ARG A 187 -17.06 -19.59 -19.97
CA ARG A 187 -17.16 -19.84 -21.42
C ARG A 187 -15.84 -19.47 -22.08
N ILE A 188 -15.26 -20.43 -22.80
CA ILE A 188 -13.91 -20.31 -23.41
C ILE A 188 -14.00 -19.95 -24.91
N ASN A 189 -15.17 -20.14 -25.53
CA ASN A 189 -15.40 -19.80 -26.93
C ASN A 189 -15.92 -18.34 -27.04
N ASP A 190 -15.55 -17.63 -28.11
CA ASP A 190 -15.88 -16.23 -28.43
C ASP A 190 -17.39 -16.00 -28.70
N GLU A 191 -18.26 -16.48 -27.83
CA GLU A 191 -19.70 -16.29 -27.90
C GLU A 191 -20.13 -15.16 -26.96
N TYR A 192 -20.75 -14.11 -27.51
CA TYR A 192 -21.21 -12.91 -26.77
C TYR A 192 -22.40 -13.18 -25.81
N THR A 193 -22.79 -14.43 -25.61
CA THR A 193 -23.90 -14.87 -24.76
C THR A 193 -23.43 -15.33 -23.37
N ILE A 194 -22.45 -14.63 -22.79
CA ILE A 194 -21.85 -14.92 -21.46
C ILE A 194 -22.92 -15.06 -20.34
N PHE A 195 -24.06 -14.40 -20.51
CA PHE A 195 -25.17 -14.40 -19.55
C PHE A 195 -26.27 -15.43 -19.84
N SER A 196 -26.23 -16.13 -20.98
CA SER A 196 -27.24 -17.14 -21.31
C SER A 196 -27.06 -18.36 -20.41
N GLY A 197 -28.10 -18.73 -19.66
CA GLY A 197 -28.01 -19.81 -18.67
C GLY A 197 -27.21 -19.46 -17.42
N PHE A 198 -26.92 -18.17 -17.17
CA PHE A 198 -26.18 -17.72 -15.98
C PHE A 198 -26.81 -18.28 -14.70
N PHE A 199 -28.13 -18.12 -14.58
CA PHE A 199 -28.90 -18.51 -13.40
C PHE A 199 -29.31 -19.99 -13.34
N SER A 200 -28.96 -20.78 -14.36
CA SER A 200 -29.38 -22.19 -14.42
C SER A 200 -28.56 -23.09 -13.49
N ASN A 201 -27.30 -22.73 -13.21
CA ASN A 201 -26.42 -23.53 -12.38
C ASN A 201 -26.38 -22.98 -10.94
N HIS A 202 -27.18 -23.58 -10.05
CA HIS A 202 -27.26 -23.18 -8.64
C HIS A 202 -25.94 -23.33 -7.88
N ILE A 203 -25.07 -24.30 -8.25
CA ILE A 203 -23.79 -24.49 -7.58
C ILE A 203 -22.87 -23.29 -7.84
N PHE A 204 -22.81 -22.85 -9.10
CA PHE A 204 -22.01 -21.67 -9.49
C PHE A 204 -22.51 -20.39 -8.79
N LEU A 205 -23.82 -20.17 -8.77
CA LEU A 205 -24.40 -19.05 -8.03
C LEU A 205 -24.13 -19.13 -6.53
N THR A 206 -24.17 -20.33 -5.95
CA THR A 206 -23.90 -20.52 -4.52
C THR A 206 -22.46 -20.14 -4.18
N VAL A 207 -21.48 -20.51 -5.00
CA VAL A 207 -20.07 -20.15 -4.78
C VAL A 207 -19.89 -18.62 -4.85
N ILE A 208 -20.43 -17.95 -5.87
CA ILE A 208 -20.38 -16.49 -5.99
C ILE A 208 -21.08 -15.80 -4.81
N PHE A 209 -22.23 -16.32 -4.40
CA PHE A 209 -22.96 -15.77 -3.26
C PHE A 209 -22.16 -15.91 -1.96
N VAL A 210 -21.61 -17.11 -1.70
CA VAL A 210 -20.79 -17.37 -0.51
C VAL A 210 -19.55 -16.49 -0.50
N THR A 211 -18.85 -16.30 -1.63
CA THR A 211 -17.66 -15.45 -1.68
C THR A 211 -17.99 -13.98 -1.41
N ILE A 212 -19.07 -13.45 -1.97
CA ILE A 212 -19.52 -12.06 -1.70
C ILE A 212 -19.92 -11.89 -0.23
N VAL A 213 -20.66 -12.84 0.34
CA VAL A 213 -21.10 -12.80 1.74
C VAL A 213 -19.90 -12.86 2.69
N LEU A 214 -18.97 -13.79 2.47
CA LEU A 214 -17.75 -13.89 3.26
C LEU A 214 -16.91 -12.61 3.14
N GLN A 215 -16.81 -12.04 1.94
CA GLN A 215 -16.09 -10.79 1.74
C GLN A 215 -16.74 -9.62 2.50
N ALA A 216 -18.07 -9.54 2.49
CA ALA A 216 -18.80 -8.55 3.27
C ALA A 216 -18.61 -8.76 4.78
N MET A 217 -18.58 -10.01 5.25
CA MET A 217 -18.32 -10.33 6.66
C MET A 217 -16.90 -9.93 7.08
N ILE A 218 -15.88 -10.24 6.28
CA ILE A 218 -14.48 -9.89 6.57
C ILE A 218 -14.31 -8.37 6.73
N VAL A 219 -14.98 -7.57 5.90
CA VAL A 219 -14.84 -6.11 5.91
C VAL A 219 -15.70 -5.45 7.01
N ASN A 220 -16.89 -5.96 7.31
CA ASN A 220 -17.85 -5.28 8.19
C ASN A 220 -17.89 -5.82 9.63
N VAL A 221 -17.45 -7.06 9.89
CA VAL A 221 -17.57 -7.66 11.21
C VAL A 221 -16.40 -7.24 12.12
N PRO A 222 -16.66 -6.51 13.22
CA PRO A 222 -15.63 -6.16 14.19
C PRO A 222 -14.99 -7.42 14.80
N GLY A 223 -13.66 -7.46 14.82
CA GLY A 223 -12.86 -8.57 15.36
C GLY A 223 -12.29 -9.50 14.27
N LEU A 224 -13.03 -9.76 13.20
CA LEU A 224 -12.48 -10.41 12.00
C LEU A 224 -11.59 -9.41 11.24
N ASN A 225 -12.11 -8.20 11.05
CA ASN A 225 -11.42 -7.12 10.35
C ASN A 225 -10.12 -6.69 11.08
N ASP A 226 -10.16 -6.41 12.38
CA ASP A 226 -9.03 -5.77 13.08
C ASP A 226 -7.99 -6.78 13.58
N LYS A 227 -8.41 -7.97 14.07
CA LYS A 227 -7.50 -8.92 14.73
C LYS A 227 -6.92 -9.98 13.80
N ILE A 228 -7.69 -10.45 12.83
CA ILE A 228 -7.29 -11.58 11.96
C ILE A 228 -6.76 -11.05 10.64
N PHE A 229 -7.57 -10.27 9.93
CA PHE A 229 -7.24 -9.86 8.57
C PHE A 229 -6.55 -8.49 8.48
N LYS A 230 -6.53 -7.71 9.57
CA LYS A 230 -6.01 -6.32 9.61
C LYS A 230 -6.55 -5.50 8.43
N VAL A 231 -7.86 -5.33 8.37
CA VAL A 231 -8.59 -4.66 7.30
C VAL A 231 -9.47 -3.55 7.88
N ASN A 232 -9.42 -2.37 7.28
CA ASN A 232 -10.28 -1.25 7.63
C ASN A 232 -11.64 -1.36 6.96
N ARG A 233 -12.68 -0.82 7.62
CA ARG A 233 -14.03 -0.80 7.07
C ARG A 233 -14.08 0.09 5.84
N LEU A 234 -14.50 -0.49 4.71
CA LEU A 234 -14.72 0.26 3.47
C LEU A 234 -16.09 0.95 3.50
N ASN A 235 -16.11 2.19 3.02
CA ASN A 235 -17.33 2.93 2.77
C ASN A 235 -18.03 2.40 1.50
N TRP A 236 -19.34 2.62 1.38
CA TRP A 236 -20.12 2.13 0.23
C TRP A 236 -19.62 2.68 -1.12
N GLN A 237 -19.03 3.87 -1.13
CA GLN A 237 -18.41 4.47 -2.33
C GLN A 237 -17.15 3.70 -2.76
N GLU A 238 -16.38 3.20 -1.81
CA GLU A 238 -15.16 2.44 -2.06
C GLU A 238 -15.49 1.04 -2.57
N TRP A 239 -16.58 0.45 -2.03
CA TRP A 239 -17.20 -0.75 -2.58
C TRP A 239 -17.67 -0.54 -4.03
N LEU A 240 -18.31 0.57 -4.33
CA LEU A 240 -18.74 0.86 -5.71
C LEU A 240 -17.53 1.01 -6.63
N PHE A 241 -16.47 1.67 -6.18
CA PHE A 241 -15.24 1.84 -6.94
C PHE A 241 -14.55 0.49 -7.22
N SER A 242 -14.44 -0.39 -6.22
CA SER A 242 -13.85 -1.72 -6.40
C SER A 242 -14.70 -2.61 -7.33
N ILE A 243 -16.03 -2.54 -7.22
CA ILE A 243 -16.95 -3.23 -8.15
C ILE A 243 -16.81 -2.67 -9.57
N ALA A 244 -16.69 -1.35 -9.73
CA ALA A 244 -16.52 -0.72 -11.04
C ALA A 244 -15.20 -1.12 -11.71
N LEU A 245 -14.13 -1.26 -10.93
CA LEU A 245 -12.86 -1.81 -11.41
C LEU A 245 -13.03 -3.28 -11.81
N GLY A 246 -13.61 -4.11 -10.95
CA GLY A 246 -13.84 -5.52 -11.27
C GLY A 246 -14.72 -5.72 -12.52
N LYS A 247 -15.77 -4.92 -12.69
CA LYS A 247 -16.66 -4.97 -13.87
C LYS A 247 -15.91 -4.70 -15.18
N LYS A 248 -14.88 -3.84 -15.17
CA LYS A 248 -14.05 -3.58 -16.35
C LYS A 248 -13.17 -4.77 -16.76
N SER A 249 -13.08 -5.81 -15.92
CA SER A 249 -12.42 -7.09 -16.23
C SER A 249 -13.27 -8.03 -17.07
N LEU A 250 -14.60 -7.82 -17.08
CA LEU A 250 -15.58 -8.59 -17.84
C LEU A 250 -15.67 -8.07 -19.27
#